data_AF-A0A9W7WV90-F1
#
_entry.id   AF-A0A9W7WV90-F1
#
_cell.length_a   1.000
_cell.length_b   1.000
_cell.length_c   1.000
_cell.angle_alpha   90.00
_cell.angle_beta   90.00
_cell.angle_gamma   90.00
#
_symmetry.space_group_name_H-M   'P 1'
#
loop_
_entity.id
_entity.type
_entity.pdbx_description
1 polymer ?
#
loop_
_entity_poly.entity_id
_entity_poly.type
_entity_poly.pdbx_seq_one_letter_code
_entity_poly.pdbx_strand_id
1 'polypeptide(L)'
;MYFSFVICFPATPYPGGFKCFTCEDAPDNYACNRWAPDLYCPRESRYCYTLHKMSWDGNTVAVTKRCVALDDCLSTGCTDIDHEGNKVCTSCCEGNICNLPLPRNETDAIFSTTSPINKSLRPTQSHTLLSVCMVSLLLHSINFETHP
;
A
#
# COMPACT_ATOMS: atom_id res chain seq x y z
N MET A 1 -46.95 -13.03 23.01
CA MET A 1 -45.82 -13.57 22.22
C MET A 1 -45.20 -12.43 21.42
N TYR A 2 -44.21 -11.74 21.97
CA TYR A 2 -43.36 -10.86 21.17
C TYR A 2 -42.08 -11.63 20.87
N PHE A 3 -42.02 -12.26 19.69
CA PHE A 3 -40.75 -12.76 19.17
C PHE A 3 -39.95 -11.53 18.75
N SER A 4 -39.08 -11.04 19.64
CA SER A 4 -37.99 -10.16 19.23
C SER A 4 -37.08 -10.99 18.35
N PHE A 5 -37.23 -10.84 17.02
CA PHE A 5 -36.22 -11.27 16.07
C PHE A 5 -34.96 -10.44 16.32
N VAL A 6 -34.06 -10.97 17.14
CA VAL A 6 -32.69 -10.49 17.18
C VAL A 6 -32.09 -10.85 15.82
N ILE A 7 -32.01 -9.87 14.93
CA ILE A 7 -31.27 -10.00 13.68
C ILE A 7 -29.81 -10.15 14.09
N CYS A 8 -29.29 -11.38 14.04
CA CYS A 8 -27.87 -11.64 14.12
C CYS A 8 -27.25 -11.13 12.82
N PHE A 9 -26.86 -9.85 12.79
CA PHE A 9 -25.93 -9.39 11.75
C PHE A 9 -24.68 -10.26 11.86
N PRO A 10 -24.11 -10.75 10.74
CA PRO A 10 -22.83 -11.42 10.80
C PRO A 10 -21.82 -10.44 11.38
N ALA A 11 -21.45 -10.66 12.64
CA ALA A 11 -20.47 -9.83 13.33
C ALA A 11 -19.13 -10.05 12.64
N THR A 12 -18.49 -8.97 12.20
CA THR A 12 -17.09 -9.05 11.76
C THR A 12 -16.26 -9.57 12.95
N PRO A 13 -15.20 -10.37 12.70
CA PRO A 13 -14.40 -10.95 13.78
C PRO A 13 -13.70 -9.88 14.65
N TYR A 14 -13.58 -8.66 14.14
CA TYR A 14 -13.12 -7.47 14.86
C TYR A 14 -13.78 -6.21 14.28
N PRO A 15 -13.83 -5.09 15.02
CA PRO A 15 -14.36 -3.82 14.52
C PRO A 15 -13.61 -3.36 13.26
N GLY A 16 -14.35 -3.07 12.18
CA GLY A 16 -13.75 -2.68 10.90
C GLY A 16 -13.14 -3.84 10.09
N GLY A 17 -13.49 -5.09 10.42
CA GLY A 17 -13.08 -6.26 9.63
C GLY A 17 -13.55 -6.15 8.18
N PHE A 18 -12.65 -6.45 7.26
CA PHE A 18 -12.88 -6.42 5.81
C PHE A 18 -12.32 -7.69 5.16
N LYS A 19 -12.76 -7.95 3.95
CA LYS A 19 -12.29 -9.05 3.10
C LYS A 19 -11.61 -8.50 1.86
N CYS A 20 -10.73 -9.28 1.26
CA CYS A 20 -10.17 -9.06 -0.06
C CYS A 20 -10.26 -10.37 -0.83
N PHE A 21 -10.19 -10.31 -2.16
CA PHE A 21 -9.78 -11.50 -2.90
C PHE A 21 -8.32 -11.81 -2.58
N THR A 22 -8.00 -13.08 -2.35
CA THR A 22 -6.64 -13.54 -2.09
C THR A 22 -6.29 -14.75 -2.95
N CYS A 23 -5.18 -14.69 -3.67
CA CYS A 23 -4.67 -15.75 -4.53
C CYS A 23 -3.18 -15.50 -4.79
N GLU A 24 -2.45 -16.54 -5.16
CA GLU A 24 -1.02 -16.48 -5.50
C GLU A 24 -0.84 -17.07 -6.90
N ASP A 25 -0.27 -16.27 -7.80
CA ASP A 25 0.05 -16.61 -9.19
C ASP A 25 -1.08 -17.34 -9.93
N ALA A 26 -2.31 -16.88 -9.75
CA ALA A 26 -3.46 -17.40 -10.46
C ALA A 26 -3.36 -17.10 -11.96
N PRO A 27 -3.83 -18.00 -12.84
CA PRO A 27 -3.69 -17.85 -14.28
C PRO A 27 -4.48 -16.66 -14.86
N ASP A 28 -5.55 -16.26 -14.18
CA ASP A 28 -6.39 -15.13 -14.57
C ASP A 28 -7.22 -14.59 -13.39
N ASN A 29 -7.89 -13.45 -13.61
CA ASN A 29 -8.74 -12.81 -12.60
C ASN A 29 -9.92 -13.67 -12.15
N TYR A 30 -10.51 -14.42 -13.09
CA TYR A 30 -11.68 -15.23 -12.81
C TYR A 30 -11.33 -16.38 -11.88
N ALA A 31 -10.27 -17.13 -12.18
CA ALA A 31 -9.75 -18.20 -11.34
C ALA A 31 -9.40 -17.67 -9.94
N CYS A 32 -8.69 -16.53 -9.86
CA CYS A 32 -8.38 -15.90 -8.57
C CYS A 32 -9.64 -15.58 -7.75
N ASN A 33 -10.61 -14.89 -8.34
CA ASN A 33 -11.82 -14.48 -7.62
C ASN A 33 -12.75 -15.65 -7.29
N ARG A 34 -12.80 -16.67 -8.16
CA ARG A 34 -13.67 -17.84 -8.01
C ARG A 34 -13.25 -18.75 -6.87
N TRP A 35 -11.95 -18.93 -6.68
CA TRP A 35 -11.37 -19.83 -5.69
C TRP A 35 -10.82 -19.12 -4.46
N ALA A 36 -10.96 -17.80 -4.39
CA ALA A 36 -10.57 -17.04 -3.22
C ALA A 36 -11.34 -17.54 -1.98
N PRO A 37 -10.64 -17.74 -0.85
CA PRO A 37 -11.27 -18.16 0.38
C PRO A 37 -12.16 -17.05 0.96
N ASP A 38 -13.31 -17.43 1.53
CA ASP A 38 -14.23 -16.47 2.16
C ASP A 38 -13.80 -16.15 3.60
N LEU A 39 -12.62 -15.56 3.75
CA LEU A 39 -12.00 -15.24 5.04
C LEU A 39 -11.85 -13.72 5.21
N TYR A 40 -11.93 -13.27 6.46
CA TYR A 40 -11.55 -11.89 6.81
C TYR A 40 -10.05 -11.71 6.78
N CYS A 41 -9.61 -10.52 6.41
CA CYS A 41 -8.20 -10.16 6.43
C CYS A 41 -7.62 -10.14 7.85
N PRO A 42 -6.29 -10.28 8.02
CA PRO A 42 -5.62 -10.12 9.31
C PRO A 42 -5.81 -8.70 9.88
N ARG A 43 -5.73 -8.56 11.20
CA ARG A 43 -5.97 -7.28 11.91
C ARG A 43 -4.94 -6.21 11.55
N GLU A 44 -3.73 -6.62 11.19
CA GLU A 44 -2.59 -5.79 10.84
C GLU A 44 -2.68 -5.24 9.42
N SER A 45 -3.59 -5.80 8.61
CA SER A 45 -3.85 -5.35 7.24
C SER A 45 -4.95 -4.30 7.20
N ARG A 46 -4.90 -3.45 6.17
CA ARG A 46 -5.90 -2.39 5.93
C ARG A 46 -6.30 -2.26 4.47
N TYR A 47 -5.52 -2.80 3.56
CA TYR A 47 -5.69 -2.61 2.12
C TYR A 47 -5.74 -3.96 1.40
N CYS A 48 -6.45 -3.97 0.28
CA CYS A 48 -6.38 -5.06 -0.68
C CYS A 48 -5.35 -4.72 -1.75
N TYR A 49 -4.38 -5.59 -1.92
CA TYR A 49 -3.32 -5.51 -2.91
C TYR A 49 -3.67 -6.36 -4.13
N THR A 50 -3.31 -5.88 -5.31
CA THR A 50 -3.36 -6.62 -6.57
C THR A 50 -2.08 -6.41 -7.36
N LEU A 51 -1.42 -7.50 -7.72
CA LEU A 51 -0.38 -7.56 -8.73
C LEU A 51 -0.93 -8.30 -9.94
N HIS A 52 -0.79 -7.68 -11.11
CA HIS A 52 -1.15 -8.26 -12.38
C HIS A 52 0.08 -8.27 -13.29
N LYS A 53 0.58 -9.46 -13.56
CA LYS A 53 1.61 -9.70 -14.58
C LYS A 53 0.89 -10.00 -15.90
N MET A 54 1.24 -9.27 -16.94
CA MET A 54 0.71 -9.43 -18.29
C MET A 54 1.84 -9.50 -19.30
N SER A 55 1.63 -10.17 -20.41
CA SER A 55 2.53 -10.14 -21.56
C SER A 55 2.37 -8.83 -22.34
N TRP A 56 3.30 -8.56 -23.25
CA TRP A 56 3.35 -7.35 -24.07
C TRP A 56 2.09 -7.12 -24.93
N ASP A 57 1.36 -8.19 -25.26
CA ASP A 57 0.10 -8.16 -25.99
C ASP A 57 -1.13 -7.95 -25.07
N GLY A 58 -0.91 -7.81 -23.77
CA GLY A 58 -1.94 -7.52 -22.76
C GLY A 58 -2.64 -8.75 -22.18
N ASN A 59 -2.21 -9.96 -22.55
CA ASN A 59 -2.74 -11.19 -21.98
C ASN A 59 -2.25 -11.38 -20.54
N THR A 60 -3.14 -11.86 -19.67
CA THR A 60 -2.78 -12.14 -18.28
C THR A 60 -1.82 -13.34 -18.22
N VAL A 61 -0.71 -13.13 -17.51
CA VAL A 61 0.30 -14.17 -17.24
C VAL A 61 0.14 -14.70 -15.82
N ALA A 62 -0.05 -13.80 -14.84
CA ALA A 62 -0.27 -14.18 -13.45
C ALA A 62 -1.01 -13.07 -12.68
N VAL A 63 -1.81 -13.47 -11.70
CA VAL A 63 -2.54 -12.60 -10.79
C VAL A 63 -2.26 -13.00 -9.36
N THR A 64 -1.80 -12.04 -8.56
CA THR A 64 -1.61 -12.22 -7.12
C THR A 64 -2.41 -11.16 -6.38
N LYS A 65 -3.22 -11.59 -5.41
CA LYS A 65 -4.03 -10.71 -4.56
C LYS A 65 -3.84 -11.08 -3.10
N ARG A 66 -3.75 -10.08 -2.23
CA ARG A 66 -3.53 -10.30 -0.79
C ARG A 66 -4.06 -9.15 0.06
N CYS A 67 -4.36 -9.44 1.32
CA CYS A 67 -4.56 -8.41 2.33
C CYS A 67 -3.19 -7.89 2.78
N VAL A 68 -2.99 -6.58 2.86
CA VAL A 68 -1.69 -5.98 3.15
C VAL A 68 -1.75 -4.79 4.11
N ALA A 69 -0.60 -4.47 4.70
CA ALA A 69 -0.38 -3.24 5.45
C ALA A 69 -0.11 -2.05 4.51
N LEU A 70 0.04 -0.84 5.07
CA LEU A 70 0.30 0.36 4.28
C LEU A 70 1.60 0.29 3.46
N ASP A 71 2.66 -0.27 4.04
CA ASP A 71 4.00 -0.25 3.45
C ASP A 71 4.05 -0.98 2.09
N ASP A 72 3.27 -2.06 1.95
CA ASP A 72 3.12 -2.80 0.68
C ASP A 72 2.43 -1.98 -0.43
N CYS A 73 1.65 -0.95 -0.07
CA CYS A 73 0.88 -0.11 -0.99
C CYS A 73 1.57 1.20 -1.35
N LEU A 74 2.79 1.45 -0.85
CA LEU A 74 3.52 2.69 -1.16
C LEU A 74 4.13 2.69 -2.56
N SER A 75 4.23 1.53 -3.20
CA SER A 75 4.82 1.33 -4.53
C SER A 75 3.80 0.74 -5.51
N THR A 76 2.74 1.48 -5.82
CA THR A 76 1.80 1.17 -6.92
C THR A 76 2.27 1.78 -8.23
N GLY A 77 1.79 1.26 -9.35
CA GLY A 77 2.15 1.69 -10.70
C GLY A 77 2.39 0.49 -11.61
N CYS A 78 2.78 0.73 -12.85
CA CYS A 78 3.32 -0.32 -13.69
C CYS A 78 4.82 -0.19 -13.92
N THR A 79 5.43 -1.34 -14.19
CA THR A 79 6.82 -1.46 -14.64
C THR A 79 6.90 -1.37 -16.15
N ASP A 80 8.10 -1.06 -16.65
CA ASP A 80 8.41 -1.28 -18.06
C ASP A 80 8.41 -2.78 -18.39
N ILE A 81 8.34 -3.09 -19.69
CA ILE A 81 8.36 -4.46 -20.18
C ILE A 81 9.75 -5.08 -19.88
N ASP A 82 9.75 -6.24 -19.21
CA ASP A 82 10.95 -7.02 -18.89
C ASP A 82 11.54 -7.74 -20.12
N HIS A 83 12.69 -8.39 -19.94
CA HIS A 83 13.37 -9.12 -21.02
C HIS A 83 12.54 -10.30 -21.57
N GLU A 84 11.66 -10.85 -20.75
CA GLU A 84 10.72 -11.90 -21.09
C GLU A 84 9.43 -11.38 -21.75
N GLY A 85 9.33 -10.06 -21.98
CA GLY A 85 8.20 -9.44 -22.65
C GLY A 85 6.98 -9.26 -21.75
N ASN A 86 7.15 -9.21 -20.43
CA ASN A 86 6.07 -9.02 -19.46
C ASN A 86 6.11 -7.64 -18.82
N LYS A 87 4.93 -7.13 -18.51
CA LYS A 87 4.69 -5.92 -17.73
C LYS A 87 4.01 -6.31 -16.42
N VAL A 88 4.44 -5.70 -15.31
CA VAL A 88 3.79 -5.87 -14.01
C VAL A 88 3.12 -4.58 -13.60
N CYS A 89 1.81 -4.64 -13.31
CA CYS A 89 1.05 -3.54 -12.74
C CYS A 89 0.58 -3.88 -11.33
N THR A 90 0.74 -2.92 -10.41
CA THR A 90 0.39 -3.06 -9.00
C THR A 90 -0.60 -1.98 -8.58
N SER A 91 -1.69 -2.37 -7.93
CA SER A 91 -2.66 -1.45 -7.32
C SER A 91 -3.02 -1.84 -5.91
N CYS A 92 -3.48 -0.85 -5.14
CA CYS A 92 -4.05 -1.05 -3.82
C CYS A 92 -5.38 -0.33 -3.69
N CYS A 93 -6.30 -0.90 -2.92
CA CYS A 93 -7.55 -0.25 -2.58
C CYS A 93 -7.91 -0.44 -1.10
N GLU A 94 -8.64 0.53 -0.55
CA GLU A 94 -9.25 0.43 0.78
C GLU A 94 -10.73 0.06 0.65
N GLY A 95 -11.17 -0.97 1.39
CA GLY A 95 -12.58 -1.37 1.45
C GLY A 95 -12.81 -2.87 1.32
N ASN A 96 -14.05 -3.31 1.59
CA ASN A 96 -14.42 -4.71 1.53
C ASN A 96 -14.53 -5.20 0.08
N ILE A 97 -13.70 -6.18 -0.29
CA ILE A 97 -13.69 -6.86 -1.59
C ILE A 97 -13.44 -5.85 -2.73
N CYS A 98 -12.69 -4.78 -2.45
CA CYS A 98 -12.47 -3.70 -3.41
C CYS A 98 -11.56 -4.12 -4.59
N ASN A 99 -10.73 -5.15 -4.42
CA ASN A 99 -9.77 -5.62 -5.41
C ASN A 99 -10.37 -6.63 -6.42
N LEU A 100 -11.63 -6.45 -6.81
CA LEU A 100 -12.28 -7.26 -7.84
C LEU A 100 -11.63 -7.10 -9.24
N PRO A 101 -11.34 -5.89 -9.75
CA PRO A 101 -10.69 -5.69 -11.05
C PRO A 101 -9.17 -5.89 -10.98
N LEU A 102 -8.52 -6.00 -12.15
CA LEU A 102 -7.07 -5.99 -12.29
C LEU A 102 -6.58 -4.64 -12.81
N PRO A 103 -5.46 -4.11 -12.30
CA PRO A 103 -4.78 -2.98 -12.93
C PRO A 103 -4.15 -3.42 -14.25
N ARG A 104 -4.24 -2.59 -15.29
CA ARG A 104 -3.64 -2.84 -16.61
C ARG A 104 -2.68 -1.75 -17.06
N ASN A 105 -2.90 -0.52 -16.60
CA ASN A 105 -2.23 0.70 -17.05
C ASN A 105 -1.88 1.60 -15.86
N GLU A 106 -1.12 2.67 -16.07
CA GLU A 106 -0.77 3.60 -14.97
C GLU A 106 -2.00 4.26 -14.32
N THR A 107 -3.08 4.43 -15.09
CA THR A 107 -4.30 5.08 -14.60
C THR A 107 -5.05 4.25 -13.56
N ASP A 108 -4.98 2.92 -13.65
CA ASP A 108 -5.67 2.01 -12.73
C ASP A 108 -4.70 1.27 -11.78
N ALA A 109 -3.40 1.31 -12.05
CA ALA A 109 -2.32 0.88 -11.16
C ALA A 109 -2.02 1.92 -10.07
N ILE A 110 -3.04 2.33 -9.31
CA ILE A 110 -2.93 3.37 -8.28
C ILE A 110 -3.17 2.82 -6.87
N PHE A 111 -2.85 3.62 -5.87
CA PHE A 111 -3.31 3.41 -4.50
C PHE A 111 -4.58 4.25 -4.23
N SER A 112 -5.74 3.60 -4.23
CA SER A 112 -7.04 4.22 -3.94
C SER A 112 -7.41 4.04 -2.46
N THR A 113 -7.32 5.12 -1.68
CA THR A 113 -7.64 5.11 -0.24
C THR A 113 -8.57 6.27 0.09
N THR A 114 -9.50 6.02 1.01
CA THR A 114 -10.43 7.06 1.53
C THR A 114 -9.93 7.64 2.83
N SER A 115 -9.14 6.88 3.57
CA SER A 115 -8.53 7.30 4.81
C SER A 115 -7.24 8.09 4.57
N PRO A 116 -6.93 9.10 5.40
CA PRO A 116 -5.66 9.82 5.34
C PRO A 116 -4.48 8.87 5.54
N ILE A 117 -3.53 8.90 4.61
CA ILE A 117 -2.26 8.20 4.75
C ILE A 117 -1.41 9.02 5.73
N ASN A 118 -1.35 8.61 7.00
CA ASN A 118 -0.58 9.33 7.99
C ASN A 118 0.93 9.07 7.80
N LYS A 119 1.55 9.63 6.76
CA LYS A 119 3.01 9.66 6.62
C LYS A 119 3.59 10.75 7.53
N SER A 120 3.52 10.55 8.85
CA SER A 120 4.40 11.27 9.77
C SER A 120 5.78 10.61 9.79
N LEU A 121 6.42 10.51 8.61
CA LEU A 121 7.89 10.46 8.57
C LEU A 121 8.34 11.91 8.45
N ARG A 122 8.21 12.68 9.53
CA ARG A 122 9.02 13.90 9.65
C ARG A 122 10.44 13.40 9.87
N PRO A 123 11.40 13.63 8.95
CA PRO A 123 12.78 13.63 9.38
C PRO A 123 12.83 14.77 10.41
N THR A 124 13.15 14.45 11.66
CA THR A 124 13.56 15.46 12.62
C THR A 124 14.86 16.03 12.07
N GLN A 125 14.74 16.99 11.17
CA GLN A 125 15.86 17.68 10.57
C GLN A 125 16.47 18.47 11.73
N SER A 126 17.54 17.91 12.30
CA SER A 126 18.31 18.45 13.41
C SER A 126 19.05 19.71 12.93
N HIS A 127 18.28 20.78 12.71
CA HIS A 127 18.80 22.12 12.39
C HIS A 127 19.54 22.75 13.57
N THR A 128 19.44 22.15 14.76
CA THR A 128 20.11 22.61 15.97
C THR A 128 21.61 22.31 15.98
N LEU A 129 22.09 21.28 15.30
CA LEU A 129 23.55 20.98 15.27
C LEU A 129 24.32 21.84 14.25
N LEU A 130 23.71 22.19 13.12
CA LEU A 130 24.34 23.04 12.10
C LEU A 130 24.45 24.50 12.55
N SER A 131 23.47 25.00 13.31
CA SER A 131 23.48 26.37 13.84
C SER A 131 24.61 26.60 14.85
N VAL A 132 24.89 25.63 15.73
CA VAL A 132 25.95 25.75 16.75
C VAL A 132 27.34 25.81 16.12
N CYS A 133 27.63 24.99 15.10
CA CYS A 133 28.94 25.02 14.41
C CYS A 133 29.24 26.37 13.74
N MET A 134 28.24 27.02 13.13
CA MET A 134 28.43 28.30 12.46
C MET A 134 28.74 29.43 13.47
N VAL A 135 28.13 29.40 14.65
CA VAL A 135 28.36 30.40 15.71
C VAL A 135 29.73 30.20 16.36
N SER A 136 30.18 28.95 16.56
CA SER A 136 31.52 28.65 17.10
C SER A 136 32.66 29.07 16.17
N LEU A 137 32.50 28.89 14.85
CA LEU A 137 33.50 29.30 13.86
C LEU A 137 33.61 30.82 13.75
N LEU A 138 32.48 31.54 13.82
CA LEU A 138 32.47 33.00 13.87
C LEU A 138 33.14 33.53 15.15
N LEU A 139 32.86 32.92 16.32
CA LEU A 139 33.52 33.31 17.58
C LEU A 139 35.03 33.06 17.59
N HIS A 140 35.52 32.04 16.88
CA HIS A 140 36.97 31.80 16.76
C HIS A 140 37.67 32.84 15.87
N SER A 141 37.04 33.31 14.78
CA SER A 141 37.64 34.32 13.90
C SER A 141 37.71 35.70 14.56
N ILE A 142 36.71 36.11 15.36
CA ILE A 142 36.79 37.38 16.13
C ILE A 142 37.81 37.35 17.29
N ASN A 143 38.10 36.18 17.87
CA ASN A 143 39.15 36.08 18.91
C ASN A 143 40.58 36.13 18.32
N PHE A 144 40.77 35.76 17.05
CA PHE A 144 42.09 35.83 16.42
C PHE A 144 42.50 37.27 16.06
N GLU A 145 41.54 38.17 15.86
CA GLU A 145 41.81 39.57 15.48
C GLU A 145 42.07 40.50 16.68
N THR A 146 41.97 40.00 17.90
CA THR A 146 42.11 40.79 19.15
C THR A 146 43.37 40.47 19.97
N HIS A 147 44.26 39.60 19.47
CA HIS A 147 45.59 39.40 20.06
C HIS A 147 46.71 39.59 19.02
N PRO A 148 47.52 40.67 19.10
CA PRO A 148 48.83 40.72 18.45
C PRO A 148 49.85 39.80 19.15
#